data_AF-A0A8X6XNV1-F1
#
_entry.id   AF-A0A8X6XNV1-F1
#
_cell.length_a   1.000
_cell.length_b   1.000
_cell.length_c   1.000
_cell.angle_alpha   90.00
_cell.angle_beta   90.00
_cell.angle_gamma   90.00
#
_symmetry.space_group_name_H-M   'P 1'
#
loop_
_entity.id
_entity.type
_entity.pdbx_description
1 polymer ?
#
loop_
_entity_poly.entity_id
_entity_poly.type
_entity_poly.pdbx_seq_one_letter_code
_entity_poly.pdbx_strand_id
1 'polypeptide(L)'
;MMYRQVNIHPEDQDFLRIFWRDSRENEIQAFRLNTITYGTTSAPYLTNRALKQLALDEKVNFPKTTNAVLRDFYVDDVLTGANDIDEATELVIELQEILRKGGLELHKWATNEKSVLESTQIKSSHTIVENKAIKVLGLVWHSSVDEFTCSISKTEFQNKDILTKRTILSTIAQCLVPKQAWYSFVDPLKG
;
A
#
# COMPACT_ATOMS: atom_id res chain seq x y z
N MET A 1 -9.21 3.76 0.03
CA MET A 1 -7.89 4.08 0.63
C MET A 1 -7.93 3.61 2.09
N MET A 2 -6.98 2.76 2.50
CA MET A 2 -7.02 1.95 3.74
C MET A 2 -7.30 2.74 5.04
N TYR A 3 -6.70 3.92 5.20
CA TYR A 3 -6.78 4.74 6.42
C TYR A 3 -8.22 5.07 6.88
N ARG A 4 -9.13 5.32 5.94
CA ARG A 4 -10.50 5.75 6.24
C ARG A 4 -11.42 4.62 6.72
N GLN A 5 -10.93 3.39 6.76
CA GLN A 5 -11.68 2.24 7.28
C GLN A 5 -11.39 1.99 8.77
N VAL A 6 -10.47 2.75 9.36
CA VAL A 6 -10.09 2.61 10.77
C VAL A 6 -10.55 3.84 11.54
N ASN A 7 -11.46 3.63 12.49
CA ASN A 7 -11.95 4.68 13.37
C ASN A 7 -10.87 5.11 14.37
N ILE A 8 -10.84 6.41 14.65
CA ILE A 8 -10.05 7.00 15.73
C ILE A 8 -10.87 6.93 17.01
N HIS A 9 -10.18 6.65 18.13
CA HIS A 9 -10.81 6.63 19.45
C HIS A 9 -11.51 7.97 19.71
N PRO A 10 -12.75 8.00 20.25
CA PRO A 10 -13.52 9.24 20.40
C PRO A 10 -12.78 10.37 21.13
N GLU A 11 -11.94 10.03 22.10
CA GLU A 11 -11.13 11.00 22.85
C GLU A 11 -10.03 11.65 22.00
N ASP A 12 -9.51 10.94 20.98
CA ASP A 12 -8.46 11.43 20.11
C ASP A 12 -9.00 12.23 18.90
N GLN A 13 -10.29 12.11 18.59
CA GLN A 13 -10.92 12.80 17.45
C GLN A 13 -10.85 14.33 17.58
N ASP A 14 -10.75 14.85 18.81
CA ASP A 14 -10.66 16.28 19.04
C ASP A 14 -9.33 16.89 18.56
N PHE A 15 -8.28 16.07 18.46
CA PHE A 15 -6.99 16.47 17.91
C PHE A 15 -6.95 16.45 16.37
N LEU A 16 -7.97 15.89 15.72
CA LEU A 16 -8.10 15.80 14.26
C LEU A 16 -9.17 16.75 13.71
N ARG A 17 -9.26 17.96 14.30
CA ARG A 17 -10.16 19.01 13.81
C ARG A 17 -9.64 19.67 12.55
N ILE A 18 -10.54 19.91 11.60
CA ILE A 18 -10.29 20.72 10.42
C ILE A 18 -11.27 21.87 10.36
N PHE A 19 -10.83 22.98 9.78
CA PHE A 19 -11.66 24.14 9.50
C PHE A 19 -11.90 24.24 8.01
N TRP A 20 -13.15 24.38 7.59
CA TRP A 20 -13.54 24.45 6.19
C TRP A 20 -14.64 25.48 5.96
N ARG A 21 -14.63 26.09 4.77
CA ARG A 21 -15.70 26.92 4.22
C ARG A 21 -15.62 26.87 2.70
N ASP A 22 -16.77 26.90 2.03
CA ASP A 22 -16.82 26.79 0.56
C ASP A 22 -16.43 28.10 -0.16
N SER A 23 -16.68 29.25 0.46
CA SER A 23 -16.33 30.56 -0.08
C SER A 23 -15.81 31.49 1.03
N ARG A 24 -15.22 32.64 0.67
CA ARG A 24 -14.65 33.58 1.66
C ARG A 24 -15.72 34.29 2.49
N GLU A 25 -16.92 34.36 1.95
CA GLU A 25 -18.10 34.99 2.52
C GLU A 25 -18.80 34.08 3.54
N ASN A 26 -18.61 32.77 3.40
CA ASN A 26 -19.17 31.79 4.34
C ASN A 26 -18.40 31.78 5.67
N GLU A 27 -19.14 31.50 6.75
CA GLU A 27 -18.55 31.25 8.06
C GLU A 27 -17.66 30.01 8.04
N ILE A 28 -16.58 30.05 8.81
CA ILE A 28 -15.68 28.90 8.97
C ILE A 28 -16.36 27.86 9.85
N GLN A 29 -16.52 26.66 9.31
CA GLN A 29 -17.06 25.51 10.03
C GLN A 29 -15.93 24.64 10.58
N ALA A 30 -16.12 24.10 11.78
CA ALA A 30 -15.21 23.15 12.41
C ALA A 30 -15.75 21.72 12.27
N PHE A 31 -14.92 20.82 11.76
CA PHE A 31 -15.24 19.40 11.60
C PHE A 31 -14.25 18.56 12.41
N ARG A 32 -14.70 17.40 12.90
CA ARG A 32 -13.84 16.37 13.48
C ARG A 32 -13.73 15.21 12.50
N LEU A 33 -12.50 14.75 12.28
CA LEU A 33 -12.27 13.55 11.47
C LEU A 33 -12.38 12.32 12.37
N ASN A 34 -13.24 11.38 11.97
CA ASN A 34 -13.57 10.20 12.78
C ASN A 34 -12.64 9.01 12.52
N THR A 35 -11.84 9.07 11.45
CA THR A 35 -11.01 7.97 10.97
C THR A 35 -9.56 8.41 10.86
N ILE A 36 -8.64 7.44 10.76
CA ILE A 36 -7.23 7.76 10.54
C ILE A 36 -7.10 8.63 9.29
N THR A 37 -6.39 9.74 9.46
CA THR A 37 -6.21 10.75 8.42
C THR A 37 -4.78 10.71 7.91
N TYR A 38 -4.64 10.67 6.58
CA TYR A 38 -3.35 10.69 5.92
C TYR A 38 -2.60 12.00 6.22
N GLY A 39 -1.27 11.96 6.14
CA GLY A 39 -0.42 13.12 6.42
C GLY A 39 -0.06 13.30 7.90
N THR A 40 -0.67 12.53 8.81
CA THR A 40 -0.17 12.38 10.18
C THR A 40 0.97 11.37 10.21
N THR A 41 1.97 11.58 11.06
CA THR A 41 3.12 10.68 11.21
C THR A 41 2.74 9.31 11.76
N SER A 42 1.66 9.24 12.54
CA SER A 42 1.16 8.01 13.17
C SER A 42 0.22 7.18 12.27
N ALA A 43 -0.36 7.77 11.22
CA ALA A 43 -1.34 7.08 10.37
C ALA A 43 -0.87 5.73 9.81
N PRO A 44 0.36 5.60 9.27
CA PRO A 44 0.86 4.31 8.79
C PRO A 44 0.94 3.27 9.90
N TYR A 45 1.39 3.66 11.10
CA TYR A 45 1.52 2.75 12.23
C TYR A 45 0.15 2.25 12.70
N LEU A 46 -0.79 3.17 12.92
CA LEU A 46 -2.12 2.86 13.43
C LEU A 46 -2.87 1.93 12.45
N THR A 47 -2.74 2.20 11.15
CA THR A 47 -3.44 1.40 10.14
C THR A 47 -2.82 0.02 9.98
N ASN A 48 -1.49 -0.08 9.99
CA ASN A 48 -0.79 -1.38 10.02
C ASN A 48 -1.15 -2.18 11.28
N ARG A 49 -1.29 -1.53 12.44
CA ARG A 49 -1.67 -2.21 13.69
C ARG A 49 -3.09 -2.78 13.61
N ALA A 50 -4.02 -2.03 13.02
CA ALA A 50 -5.39 -2.49 12.79
C ALA A 50 -5.42 -3.67 11.79
N LEU A 51 -4.69 -3.57 10.69
CA LEU A 51 -4.54 -4.65 9.71
C LEU A 51 -3.95 -5.92 10.34
N LYS A 52 -2.90 -5.78 11.16
CA LYS A 52 -2.32 -6.90 11.90
C LYS A 52 -3.30 -7.52 12.90
N GLN A 53 -4.15 -6.71 13.54
CA GLN A 53 -5.18 -7.24 14.43
C GLN A 53 -6.19 -8.09 13.65
N LEU A 54 -6.69 -7.57 12.53
CA LEU A 54 -7.60 -8.30 11.64
C LEU A 54 -7.02 -9.65 11.23
N ALA A 55 -5.73 -9.69 10.85
CA ALA A 55 -5.05 -10.93 10.51
C ALA A 55 -4.99 -11.90 11.70
N LEU A 56 -4.70 -11.43 12.90
CA LEU A 56 -4.67 -12.27 14.11
C LEU A 56 -6.05 -12.81 14.47
N ASP A 57 -7.10 -12.00 14.33
CA ASP A 57 -8.49 -12.39 14.61
C ASP A 57 -8.95 -13.49 13.62
N GLU A 58 -8.44 -13.45 12.39
CA GLU A 58 -8.77 -14.38 11.30
C GLU A 58 -7.82 -15.58 11.18
N LYS A 59 -6.81 -15.67 12.05
CA LYS A 59 -5.75 -16.70 12.00
C LYS A 59 -6.29 -18.12 12.06
N VAL A 60 -7.38 -18.35 12.79
CA VAL A 60 -8.00 -19.68 12.91
C VAL A 60 -8.64 -20.11 11.59
N ASN A 61 -9.21 -19.16 10.85
CA ASN A 61 -9.91 -19.43 9.59
C ASN A 61 -8.93 -19.53 8.42
N PHE A 62 -7.88 -18.68 8.41
CA PHE A 62 -6.94 -18.55 7.29
C PHE A 62 -5.47 -18.56 7.76
N PRO A 63 -4.98 -19.69 8.31
CA PRO A 63 -3.68 -19.72 8.99
C PRO A 63 -2.49 -19.45 8.06
N LYS A 64 -2.55 -19.87 6.79
CA LYS A 64 -1.49 -19.63 5.80
C LYS A 64 -1.46 -18.15 5.39
N THR A 65 -2.60 -17.63 4.92
CA THR A 65 -2.71 -16.27 4.39
C THR A 65 -2.51 -15.20 5.46
N THR A 66 -2.87 -15.48 6.71
CA THR A 66 -2.58 -14.59 7.84
C THR A 66 -1.08 -14.24 7.93
N ASN A 67 -0.18 -15.20 7.65
CA ASN A 67 1.25 -14.93 7.69
C ASN A 67 1.67 -13.94 6.59
N ALA A 68 1.07 -14.04 5.40
CA ALA A 68 1.28 -13.07 4.33
C ALA A 68 0.80 -11.68 4.75
N VAL A 69 -0.37 -11.56 5.38
CA VAL A 69 -0.86 -10.26 5.88
C VAL A 69 0.09 -9.64 6.92
N LEU A 70 0.64 -10.46 7.81
CA LEU A 70 1.51 -10.01 8.89
C LEU A 70 2.92 -9.59 8.41
N ARG A 71 3.44 -10.25 7.36
CA ARG A 71 4.82 -10.11 6.89
C ARG A 71 4.97 -9.27 5.62
N ASP A 72 4.04 -9.43 4.68
CA ASP A 72 4.21 -9.01 3.28
C ASP A 72 3.54 -7.67 2.94
N PHE A 73 2.81 -7.08 3.91
CA PHE A 73 2.31 -5.72 3.77
C PHE A 73 3.40 -4.69 4.07
N TYR A 74 3.54 -3.73 3.16
CA TYR A 74 4.29 -2.51 3.36
C TYR A 74 3.37 -1.31 3.23
N VAL A 75 3.01 -0.72 4.38
CA VAL A 75 2.08 0.41 4.44
C VAL A 75 0.73 0.06 3.77
N ASP A 76 0.52 0.47 2.54
CA ASP A 76 -0.71 0.27 1.75
C ASP A 76 -0.56 -0.72 0.60
N ASP A 77 0.66 -1.20 0.32
CA ASP A 77 0.95 -2.20 -0.71
C ASP A 77 1.19 -3.59 -0.08
N VAL A 78 0.83 -4.64 -0.80
CA VAL A 78 1.17 -6.04 -0.47
C VAL A 78 1.93 -6.66 -1.64
N LEU A 79 3.05 -7.30 -1.36
CA LEU A 79 3.82 -8.07 -2.34
C LEU A 79 4.10 -9.44 -1.74
N THR A 80 3.42 -10.45 -2.27
CA THR A 80 3.48 -11.82 -1.77
C THR A 80 3.42 -12.80 -2.94
N GLY A 81 3.64 -14.09 -2.66
CA GLY A 81 3.63 -15.14 -3.67
C GLY A 81 3.63 -16.53 -3.05
N ALA A 82 3.50 -17.53 -3.93
CA ALA A 82 3.56 -18.95 -3.59
C ALA A 82 4.40 -19.70 -4.63
N ASN A 83 4.73 -20.96 -4.35
CA ASN A 83 5.54 -21.79 -5.25
C ASN A 83 4.72 -22.49 -6.34
N ASP A 84 3.40 -22.49 -6.23
CA ASP A 84 2.49 -23.07 -7.20
C ASP A 84 1.26 -22.16 -7.44
N ILE A 85 0.61 -22.40 -8.59
CA ILE A 85 -0.51 -21.58 -9.08
C ILE A 85 -1.75 -21.74 -8.21
N ASP A 86 -1.98 -22.93 -7.66
CA ASP A 86 -3.17 -23.22 -6.86
C ASP A 86 -3.06 -22.54 -5.49
N GLU A 87 -1.90 -22.64 -4.82
CA GLU A 87 -1.59 -21.92 -3.59
C GLU A 87 -1.60 -20.40 -3.80
N ALA A 88 -1.08 -19.89 -4.92
CA ALA A 88 -1.14 -18.47 -5.24
C ALA A 88 -2.58 -17.98 -5.45
N THR A 89 -3.41 -18.79 -6.13
CA THR A 89 -4.83 -18.53 -6.34
C THR A 89 -5.59 -18.51 -5.02
N GLU A 90 -5.38 -19.52 -4.17
CA GLU A 90 -5.96 -19.60 -2.83
C GLU A 90 -5.55 -18.39 -1.98
N LEU A 91 -4.27 -18.03 -1.99
CA LEU A 91 -3.73 -16.88 -1.27
C LEU A 91 -4.43 -15.57 -1.68
N VAL A 92 -4.65 -15.35 -2.97
CA VAL A 92 -5.36 -14.16 -3.47
C VAL A 92 -6.81 -14.13 -2.96
N ILE A 93 -7.53 -15.25 -3.04
CA ILE A 93 -8.92 -15.36 -2.58
C ILE A 93 -9.01 -15.09 -1.08
N GLU A 94 -8.21 -15.80 -0.29
CA GLU A 94 -8.19 -15.64 1.17
C GLU A 94 -7.79 -14.23 1.59
N LEU A 95 -6.84 -13.59 0.90
CA LEU A 95 -6.45 -12.20 1.17
C LEU A 95 -7.64 -11.27 1.00
N GLN A 96 -8.40 -11.42 -0.09
CA GLN A 96 -9.60 -10.62 -0.32
C GLN A 96 -10.66 -10.87 0.75
N GLU A 97 -10.84 -12.12 1.18
CA GLU A 97 -11.80 -12.46 2.22
C GLU A 97 -11.44 -11.84 3.57
N ILE A 98 -10.19 -12.00 4.02
CA ILE A 98 -9.70 -11.41 5.28
C ILE A 98 -9.89 -9.89 5.25
N LEU A 99 -9.41 -9.23 4.20
CA LEU A 99 -9.47 -7.77 4.09
C LEU A 99 -10.90 -7.25 4.04
N ARG A 100 -11.79 -7.94 3.32
CA ARG A 100 -13.22 -7.59 3.25
C ARG A 100 -13.89 -7.63 4.62
N LYS A 101 -13.50 -8.54 5.52
CA LYS A 101 -14.01 -8.56 6.91
C LYS A 101 -13.62 -7.30 7.70
N GLY A 102 -12.50 -6.68 7.36
CA GLY A 102 -12.07 -5.37 7.88
C GLY A 102 -12.58 -4.16 7.09
N GLY A 103 -13.47 -4.35 6.10
CA GLY A 103 -13.92 -3.26 5.21
C GLY A 103 -12.82 -2.76 4.26
N LEU A 104 -11.74 -3.51 4.10
CA LEU A 104 -10.63 -3.21 3.21
C LEU A 104 -10.80 -3.93 1.87
N GLU A 105 -10.38 -3.28 0.79
CA GLU A 105 -10.39 -3.84 -0.55
C GLU A 105 -9.06 -3.53 -1.22
N LEU A 106 -8.38 -4.57 -1.74
CA LEU A 106 -7.16 -4.41 -2.51
C LEU A 106 -7.50 -3.98 -3.93
N HIS A 107 -6.75 -3.02 -4.44
CA HIS A 107 -6.87 -2.55 -5.81
C HIS A 107 -5.54 -2.66 -6.55
N LYS A 108 -5.59 -2.57 -7.89
CA LYS A 108 -4.40 -2.58 -8.76
C LYS A 108 -3.59 -3.88 -8.69
N TRP A 109 -4.27 -5.00 -8.94
CA TRP A 109 -3.62 -6.31 -8.95
C TRP A 109 -2.65 -6.46 -10.12
N ALA A 110 -1.53 -7.12 -9.86
CA ALA A 110 -0.53 -7.50 -10.84
C ALA A 110 0.05 -8.87 -10.47
N THR A 111 0.40 -9.65 -11.48
CA THR A 111 0.94 -11.01 -11.34
C THR A 111 1.97 -11.27 -12.44
N ASN A 112 2.95 -12.11 -12.15
CA ASN A 112 3.83 -12.71 -13.15
C ASN A 112 3.17 -13.91 -13.86
N GLU A 113 2.17 -14.53 -13.23
CA GLU A 113 1.41 -15.66 -13.76
C GLU A 113 -0.08 -15.33 -13.90
N LYS A 114 -0.55 -15.16 -15.14
CA LYS A 114 -1.89 -14.61 -15.43
C LYS A 114 -3.03 -15.51 -14.96
N SER A 115 -2.82 -16.82 -15.02
CA SER A 115 -3.82 -17.81 -14.63
C SER A 115 -4.32 -17.62 -13.18
N VAL A 116 -3.48 -17.09 -12.29
CA VAL A 116 -3.82 -16.76 -10.90
C VAL A 116 -4.90 -15.67 -10.79
N LEU A 117 -4.89 -14.65 -11.65
CA LEU A 117 -5.90 -13.58 -11.56
C LEU A 117 -7.17 -13.92 -12.36
N GLU A 118 -7.04 -14.74 -13.41
CA GLU A 118 -8.18 -15.22 -14.20
C GLU A 118 -9.11 -16.14 -13.39
N SER A 119 -8.54 -16.94 -12.48
CA SER A 119 -9.27 -17.89 -11.62
C SER A 119 -10.02 -17.23 -10.46
N THR A 120 -9.63 -16.03 -10.04
CA THR A 120 -10.05 -15.43 -8.75
C THR A 120 -11.27 -14.52 -8.82
N GLN A 121 -11.97 -14.48 -9.97
CA GLN A 121 -13.14 -13.61 -10.21
C GLN A 121 -12.92 -12.12 -9.83
N ILE A 122 -11.67 -11.65 -9.81
CA ILE A 122 -11.33 -10.27 -9.51
C ILE A 122 -12.08 -9.38 -10.51
N LYS A 123 -13.14 -8.71 -10.03
CA LYS A 123 -14.06 -7.95 -10.86
C LYS A 123 -13.30 -6.86 -11.62
N SER A 124 -13.72 -6.58 -12.84
CA SER A 124 -13.23 -5.53 -13.73
C SER A 124 -13.18 -4.11 -13.15
N SER A 125 -13.80 -3.86 -11.98
CA SER A 125 -13.61 -2.63 -11.19
C SER A 125 -12.19 -2.49 -10.63
N HIS A 126 -11.44 -3.58 -10.55
CA HIS A 126 -10.04 -3.61 -10.17
C HIS A 126 -9.17 -3.45 -11.41
N THR A 127 -8.28 -2.46 -11.41
CA THR A 127 -7.32 -2.31 -12.51
C THR A 127 -6.33 -3.47 -12.48
N ILE A 128 -6.40 -4.39 -13.45
CA ILE A 128 -5.33 -5.37 -13.68
C ILE A 128 -4.23 -4.64 -14.44
N VAL A 129 -3.04 -4.55 -13.86
CA VAL A 129 -1.91 -3.87 -14.50
C VAL A 129 -1.14 -4.88 -15.35
N GLU A 130 -1.67 -5.19 -16.53
CA GLU A 130 -1.01 -6.13 -17.45
C GLU A 130 0.17 -5.49 -18.18
N ASN A 131 1.29 -6.22 -18.28
CA ASN A 131 2.40 -5.96 -19.19
C ASN A 131 2.98 -4.53 -19.13
N LYS A 132 2.87 -3.87 -17.99
CA LYS A 132 3.43 -2.55 -17.75
C LYS A 132 4.43 -2.63 -16.60
N ALA A 133 5.49 -1.85 -16.72
CA ALA A 133 6.36 -1.48 -15.61
C ALA A 133 5.50 -0.95 -14.44
N ILE A 134 5.27 -1.77 -13.41
CA ILE A 134 4.48 -1.40 -12.24
C ILE A 134 5.41 -0.75 -11.22
N LYS A 135 5.07 0.45 -10.77
CA LYS A 135 5.83 1.07 -9.70
C LYS A 135 5.42 0.46 -8.36
N VAL A 136 6.33 -0.25 -7.70
CA VAL A 136 6.12 -0.88 -6.39
C VAL A 136 7.18 -0.31 -5.44
N LEU A 137 6.75 0.43 -4.42
CA LEU A 137 7.64 1.01 -3.40
C LEU A 137 8.89 1.74 -3.95
N GLY A 138 8.75 2.47 -5.05
CA GLY A 138 9.85 3.20 -5.69
C GLY A 138 10.70 2.37 -6.65
N LEU A 139 10.54 1.05 -6.68
CA LEU A 139 11.05 0.16 -7.72
C LEU A 139 10.06 0.08 -8.89
N VAL A 140 10.53 -0.46 -10.00
CA VAL A 140 9.72 -0.82 -11.17
C VAL A 140 9.76 -2.34 -11.31
N TRP A 141 8.62 -2.99 -11.17
CA TRP A 141 8.49 -4.43 -11.40
C TRP A 141 8.01 -4.72 -12.82
N HIS A 142 8.74 -5.60 -13.49
CA HIS A 142 8.42 -6.14 -14.80
C HIS A 142 7.84 -7.55 -14.62
N SER A 143 6.53 -7.64 -14.42
CA SER A 143 5.91 -8.89 -14.01
C SER A 143 6.10 -10.04 -15.01
N SER A 144 6.17 -9.76 -16.32
CA SER A 144 6.33 -10.80 -17.35
C SER A 144 7.66 -11.58 -17.27
N VAL A 145 8.70 -10.95 -16.74
CA VAL A 145 10.04 -11.56 -16.57
C VAL A 145 10.43 -11.71 -15.10
N ASP A 146 9.54 -11.29 -14.20
CA ASP A 146 9.74 -11.23 -12.75
C ASP A 146 11.02 -10.50 -12.32
N GLU A 147 11.28 -9.33 -12.91
CA GLU A 147 12.47 -8.53 -12.61
C GLU A 147 12.11 -7.17 -12.01
N PHE A 148 12.88 -6.75 -10.99
CA PHE A 148 12.80 -5.41 -10.42
C PHE A 148 13.92 -4.53 -10.98
N THR A 149 13.55 -3.33 -11.45
CA THR A 149 14.50 -2.31 -11.92
C THR A 149 14.33 -1.02 -11.13
N CYS A 150 15.41 -0.23 -11.07
CA CYS A 150 15.41 1.09 -10.46
C CYS A 150 15.52 2.15 -11.56
N SER A 151 14.49 2.97 -11.73
CA SER A 151 14.53 4.09 -12.68
C SER A 151 15.05 5.34 -11.98
N ILE A 152 16.34 5.62 -12.14
CA ILE A 152 16.96 6.86 -11.65
C ILE A 152 16.98 7.85 -12.81
N SER A 153 16.18 8.91 -12.69
CA SER A 153 16.09 9.94 -13.72
C SER A 153 17.25 10.92 -13.57
N LYS A 154 18.30 10.77 -14.40
CA LYS A 154 19.41 11.73 -14.45
C LYS A 154 19.00 13.11 -15.00
N THR A 155 17.83 13.19 -15.65
CA THR A 155 17.36 14.39 -16.36
C THR A 155 16.95 15.54 -15.44
N GLU A 156 16.70 15.30 -14.14
CA GLU A 156 16.32 16.38 -13.20
C GLU A 156 17.46 17.37 -12.90
N PHE A 157 18.72 16.95 -13.08
CA PHE A 157 19.90 17.78 -12.87
C PHE A 157 20.44 18.45 -14.14
N GLN A 158 20.16 17.87 -15.31
CA GLN A 158 20.79 18.31 -16.56
C GLN A 158 20.08 19.50 -17.23
N ASN A 159 18.81 19.76 -16.88
CA ASN A 159 17.97 20.77 -17.56
C ASN A 159 17.36 21.83 -16.62
N LYS A 160 17.96 22.09 -15.45
CA LYS A 160 17.48 23.15 -14.53
C LYS A 160 18.61 24.11 -14.16
N ASP A 161 18.46 25.37 -14.57
CA ASP A 161 19.37 26.46 -14.21
C ASP A 161 19.36 26.77 -12.69
N ILE A 162 18.28 26.42 -11.98
CA ILE A 162 18.15 26.62 -10.53
C ILE A 162 17.78 25.30 -9.85
N LEU A 163 18.70 24.81 -9.03
CA LEU A 163 18.47 23.66 -8.16
C LEU A 163 17.72 24.10 -6.91
N THR A 164 16.61 23.44 -6.61
CA THR A 164 15.86 23.65 -5.37
C THR A 164 16.14 22.52 -4.39
N LYS A 165 16.02 22.80 -3.09
CA LYS A 165 16.07 21.76 -2.03
C LYS A 165 15.12 20.59 -2.34
N ARG A 166 13.95 20.86 -2.92
CA ARG A 166 12.97 19.85 -3.33
C ARG A 166 13.51 18.93 -4.43
N THR A 167 14.14 19.49 -5.46
CA THR A 167 14.76 18.69 -6.54
C THR A 167 15.83 17.77 -5.95
N ILE A 168 16.73 18.32 -5.13
CA ILE A 168 17.83 17.54 -4.52
C ILE A 168 17.28 16.39 -3.66
N LEU A 169 16.33 16.66 -2.77
CA LEU A 169 15.73 15.63 -1.92
C LEU A 169 14.96 14.57 -2.72
N SER A 170 14.22 14.98 -3.77
CA SER A 170 13.52 14.07 -4.68
C SER A 170 14.49 13.09 -5.35
N THR A 171 15.63 13.59 -5.86
CA THR A 171 16.57 12.72 -6.54
C THR A 171 17.34 11.81 -5.57
N ILE A 172 17.68 12.27 -4.37
CA ILE A 172 18.23 11.40 -3.31
C ILE A 172 17.22 10.29 -2.95
N ALA A 173 15.94 10.63 -2.84
CA ALA A 173 14.89 9.66 -2.54
C ALA A 173 14.75 8.58 -3.63
N GLN A 174 15.01 8.89 -4.91
CA GLN A 174 15.03 7.89 -5.98
C GLN A 174 16.07 6.78 -5.76
N CYS A 175 17.12 7.03 -4.97
CA CYS A 175 18.12 6.00 -4.62
C CYS A 175 17.80 5.30 -3.29
N LEU A 176 17.27 6.03 -2.30
CA LEU A 176 17.05 5.51 -0.95
C LEU A 176 15.77 4.68 -0.82
N VAL A 177 14.68 5.11 -1.46
CA VAL A 177 13.38 4.44 -1.36
C VAL A 177 13.43 3.01 -1.93
N PRO A 178 14.00 2.77 -3.12
CA PRO A 178 14.20 1.41 -3.64
C PRO A 178 15.01 0.50 -2.71
N LYS A 179 16.06 1.05 -2.08
CA LYS A 179 16.90 0.29 -1.15
C LYS A 179 16.10 -0.16 0.07
N GLN A 180 15.30 0.73 0.66
CA GLN A 180 14.48 0.41 1.84
C GLN A 180 13.32 -0.54 1.50
N ALA A 181 12.74 -0.41 0.31
CA ALA A 181 11.76 -1.35 -0.22
C ALA A 181 12.37 -2.76 -0.38
N TRP A 182 13.56 -2.86 -0.99
CA TRP A 182 14.26 -4.14 -1.18
C TRP A 182 14.51 -4.86 0.15
N TYR A 183 15.05 -4.18 1.17
CA TYR A 183 15.22 -4.77 2.50
C TYR A 183 13.91 -5.20 3.15
N SER A 184 12.80 -4.53 2.82
CA SER A 184 11.52 -4.87 3.42
C SER A 184 10.96 -6.21 2.92
N PHE A 185 11.34 -6.66 1.73
CA PHE A 185 10.84 -7.87 1.09
C PHE A 185 11.86 -9.00 0.96
N VAL A 186 13.14 -8.67 0.79
CA VAL A 186 14.19 -9.66 0.44
C VAL A 186 15.07 -10.02 1.64
N ASP A 187 15.03 -9.24 2.73
CA ASP A 187 15.85 -9.55 3.91
C ASP A 187 15.27 -10.77 4.66
N PRO A 188 15.97 -11.92 4.70
CA PRO A 188 15.52 -13.12 5.40
C PRO A 188 15.46 -12.94 6.92
N LEU A 189 16.00 -11.84 7.45
CA LEU A 189 16.07 -11.54 8.89
C LEU A 189 14.74 -11.05 9.49
N LYS A 190 13.64 -11.09 8.74
CA LYS A 190 12.26 -10.86 9.25
C LYS A 190 11.55 -12.14 9.73
N GLY A 191 12.25 -13.28 9.80
CA GLY A 191 11.77 -14.55 10.38
C GLY A 191 12.04 -14.64 11.88
#